data_AF-A0A5R9GUI7-F1
#
_entry.id   AF-A0A5R9GUI7-F1
#
_cell.length_a   1.000
_cell.length_b   1.000
_cell.length_c   1.000
_cell.angle_alpha   90.00
_cell.angle_beta   90.00
_cell.angle_gamma   90.00
#
_symmetry.space_group_name_H-M   'P 1'
#
loop_
_entity.id
_entity.type
_entity.pdbx_description
1 polymer ?
#
loop_
_entity_poly.entity_id
_entity_poly.type
_entity_poly.pdbx_seq_one_letter_code
_entity_poly.pdbx_strand_id
1 'polypeptide(L)' 'MDDLFTALGLVLALEGALYALFPQAMINMMRRLPEMPPASLRLTGIVAVGIGWLIVKAVRG' A
#
# COMPACT_ATOMS: atom_id res chain seq x y z
N MET A 1 -5.89 -4.14 22.21
CA MET A 1 -6.72 -3.10 21.56
C MET A 1 -5.85 -2.06 20.84
N ASP A 2 -4.60 -2.39 20.50
CA ASP A 2 -3.63 -1.48 19.85
C ASP A 2 -3.37 -1.80 18.37
N ASP A 3 -4.07 -2.80 17.83
CA ASP A 3 -3.80 -3.32 16.49
C ASP A 3 -4.08 -2.30 15.39
N LEU A 4 -5.06 -1.41 15.59
CA LEU A 4 -5.36 -0.33 14.66
C LEU A 4 -4.23 0.70 14.62
N PHE A 5 -3.74 1.15 15.77
CA PHE A 5 -2.62 2.09 15.86
C PHE A 5 -1.33 1.46 15.36
N THR A 6 -1.12 0.16 15.62
CA THR A 6 0.02 -0.59 15.09
C THR A 6 -0.03 -0.68 13.57
N ALA A 7 -1.18 -1.04 12.99
CA ALA A 7 -1.35 -1.10 11.54
C ALA A 7 -1.15 0.28 10.88
N LEU A 8 -1.68 1.34 11.50
CA LEU A 8 -1.49 2.71 11.03
C LEU A 8 -0.02 3.15 11.13
N GLY A 9 0.67 2.83 12.23
CA GLY A 9 2.08 3.11 12.38
C GLY A 9 2.93 2.39 11.33
N LEU A 10 2.64 1.12 11.06
CA LEU A 10 3.33 0.33 10.05
C LEU A 10 3.11 0.86 8.63
N VAL A 11 1.88 1.25 8.27
CA VAL A 11 1.61 1.80 6.92
C VAL A 11 2.35 3.13 6.73
N LEU A 12 2.36 4.00 7.73
CA LEU A 12 3.09 5.27 7.68
C LEU A 12 4.60 5.07 7.63
N ALA A 13 5.14 4.12 8.40
CA ALA A 13 6.57 3.81 8.38
C ALA A 13 7.01 3.27 7.01
N LEU A 14 6.22 2.37 6.41
CA LEU A 14 6.50 1.82 5.09
C LEU A 14 6.41 2.88 3.99
N GLU A 15 5.32 3.65 3.95
CA GLU A 15 5.16 4.75 3.01
C GLU A 15 6.31 5.77 3.16
N GLY A 16 6.58 6.22 4.39
CA GLY A 16 7.67 7.17 4.68
C GLY A 16 9.05 6.64 4.27
N ALA A 17 9.33 5.36 4.49
CA ALA A 17 10.58 4.73 4.05
C ALA A 17 10.69 4.69 2.52
N LEU A 18 9.60 4.40 1.80
CA LEU A 18 9.59 4.44 0.32
C LEU A 18 9.85 5.86 -0.20
N TYR A 19 9.23 6.89 0.41
CA TYR A 19 9.50 8.29 0.05
C TYR A 19 10.94 8.71 0.35
N ALA A 20 11.51 8.27 1.47
CA ALA A 20 12.88 8.62 1.88
C ALA A 20 13.95 7.90 1.05
N LEU A 21 13.77 6.61 0.78
CA LEU A 21 14.75 5.79 0.07
C LEU A 21 14.62 5.90 -1.46
N PHE A 22 13.39 6.01 -1.97
CA PHE A 22 13.11 5.96 -3.42
C PHE A 22 12.16 7.08 -3.88
N PRO A 23 12.48 8.37 -3.61
CA PRO A 23 11.59 9.49 -3.89
C PRO A 23 11.20 9.58 -5.37
N GLN A 24 12.16 9.36 -6.28
CA GLN A 24 11.91 9.47 -7.71
C GLN A 24 10.98 8.38 -8.24
N ALA A 25 11.04 7.17 -7.68
CA ALA A 25 10.14 6.08 -8.04
C ALA A 25 8.69 6.41 -7.66
N MET A 26 8.48 6.97 -6.46
CA MET A 26 7.17 7.42 -6.00
C MET A 26 6.60 8.55 -6.85
N ILE A 27 7.42 9.56 -7.19
CA ILE A 27 7.00 10.65 -8.09
C ILE A 27 6.57 10.10 -9.46
N ASN A 28 7.36 9.19 -10.03
CA ASN A 28 7.05 8.58 -11.32
C ASN A 28 5.78 7.74 -11.27
N MET A 29 5.54 7.01 -10.17
CA MET A 29 4.31 6.25 -9.97
C MET A 29 3.10 7.19 -9.91
N MET A 30 3.18 8.25 -9.10
CA MET A 30 2.09 9.23 -8.97
C MET A 30 1.73 9.91 -10.30
N ARG A 31 2.71 10.18 -11.16
CA ARG A 31 2.46 10.75 -12.50
C ARG A 31 1.70 9.82 -13.43
N ARG A 32 1.82 8.49 -13.24
CA ARG A 32 1.15 7.49 -14.07
C ARG A 32 -0.27 7.18 -13.60
N LEU A 33 -0.61 7.49 -12.34
CA LEU A 33 -1.94 7.23 -11.79
C LEU A 33 -3.09 7.88 -12.59
N PRO A 34 -3.00 9.14 -13.07
CA PRO A 34 -4.06 9.76 -13.86
C PRO A 34 -4.23 9.16 -15.25
N GLU A 35 -3.17 8.55 -15.80
CA GLU A 35 -3.16 7.92 -17.13
C GLU A 35 -3.71 6.48 -17.09
N MET A 36 -3.82 5.89 -15.89
CA MET A 36 -4.33 4.54 -15.72
C MET A 36 -5.87 4.48 -15.84
N PRO A 37 -6.42 3.53 -16.62
CA PRO A 37 -7.85 3.29 -16.66
C PRO A 37 -8.40 2.97 -15.25
N PRO A 38 -9.58 3.50 -14.86
CA PRO A 38 -10.18 3.23 -13.55
C PRO A 38 -10.37 1.73 -13.26
N ALA A 39 -10.59 0.92 -14.30
CA ALA A 39 -10.71 -0.53 -14.16
C ALA A 39 -9.42 -1.19 -13.66
N SER A 40 -8.27 -0.75 -14.18
CA SER A 40 -6.96 -1.26 -13.75
C SER A 40 -6.65 -0.86 -12.31
N LEU A 41 -6.94 0.39 -11.93
CA LEU A 41 -6.79 0.88 -10.55
C LEU A 41 -7.66 0.08 -9.55
N ARG A 42 -8.90 -0.24 -9.95
CA ARG A 42 -9.78 -1.09 -9.13
C ARG A 42 -9.23 -2.49 -8.97
N LEU A 43 -8.75 -3.10 -10.05
CA LEU A 43 -8.18 -4.45 -10.00
C LEU A 43 -6.95 -4.50 -9.09
N THR A 44 -6.02 -3.54 -9.24
CA THR A 44 -4.84 -3.45 -8.36
C THR A 44 -5.22 -3.23 -6.91
N GLY A 45 -6.24 -2.41 -6.63
CA GLY A 45 -6.76 -2.20 -5.29
C GLY A 45 -7.35 -3.47 -4.67
N ILE A 46 -8.17 -4.21 -5.43
CA ILE A 46 -8.75 -5.48 -4.97
C ILE A 46 -7.66 -6.51 -4.67
N VAL A 47 -6.66 -6.62 -5.54
CA VAL A 47 -5.51 -7.51 -5.32
C VAL A 47 -4.73 -7.11 -4.07
N ALA A 48 -4.46 -5.81 -3.88
CA ALA A 48 -3.75 -5.31 -2.71
C ALA A 48 -4.51 -5.60 -1.40
N VAL A 49 -5.83 -5.43 -1.39
CA VAL A 49 -6.69 -5.79 -0.24
C VAL A 49 -6.61 -7.29 0.05
N GLY A 50 -6.69 -8.14 -0.99
CA GLY A 50 -6.58 -9.59 -0.84
C GLY A 50 -5.23 -10.03 -0.25
N ILE A 51 -4.13 -9.45 -0.75
CA ILE A 51 -2.78 -9.72 -0.24
C ILE A 51 -2.66 -9.25 1.22
N GLY A 52 -3.10 -8.03 1.53
CA GLY A 52 -3.05 -7.48 2.88
C GLY A 52 -3.81 -8.35 3.88
N TRP A 53 -5.01 -8.81 3.50
CA TRP A 53 -5.80 -9.74 4.31
C TRP A 53 -5.10 -11.10 4.51
N LEU A 54 -4.51 -11.68 3.46
CA LEU A 54 -3.77 -12.93 3.55
C LEU A 54 -2.56 -12.84 4.49
N ILE A 55 -1.81 -11.74 4.42
CA ILE A 55 -0.66 -11.50 5.31
C ILE A 55 -1.13 -11.41 6.76
N VAL A 56 -2.16 -10.61 7.04
CA VAL A 56 -2.71 -10.49 8.40
C VAL A 56 -3.20 -11.85 8.91
N LYS A 57 -3.91 -12.61 8.07
CA LYS A 57 -4.38 -13.95 8.41
C LYS A 57 -3.23 -14.94 8.66
N ALA A 58 -2.13 -14.85 7.93
CA ALA A 58 -0.97 -15.74 8.13
C ALA A 58 -0.18 -15.40 9.40
N VAL A 59 -0.08 -14.12 9.77
CA VAL A 59 0.65 -13.66 10.96
C VAL A 59 -0.15 -13.84 12.25
N ARG A 60 -1.48 -13.72 12.18
CA ARG A 60 -2.39 -13.83 13.34
C ARG A 60 -3.19 -15.14 13.40
N GLY A 61 -3.00 -16.02 12.42
CA GLY A 61 -3.65 -17.33 12.31
C GLY A 61 -2.98 -18.39 13.13
#